data_AF-A0A0H2R2M4-F1
#
_entry.id   AF-A0A0H2R2M4-F1
#
_cell.length_a   1.000
_cell.length_b   1.000
_cell.length_c   1.000
_cell.angle_alpha   90.00
_cell.angle_beta   90.00
_cell.angle_gamma   90.00
#
_symmetry.space_group_name_H-M   'P 1'
#
loop_
_entity.id
_entity.type
_entity.pdbx_description
1 polymer ?
#
loop_
_entity_poly.entity_id
_entity_poly.type
_entity_poly.pdbx_seq_one_letter_code
_entity_poly.pdbx_strand_id
1 'polypeptide(L)'
;LRVEWAKSLARAERWEEEVRLLKVEMTRTLLFLQYKSARWLDWARERTESPPDIQSGILAYAQKQAALSHQIAEKFASHWL
;
A
#
# COMPACT_ATOMS: atom_id res chain seq x y z
N LEU A 1 33.19 3.77 -30.08
CA LEU A 1 33.55 3.85 -28.65
C LEU A 1 32.73 4.89 -27.87
N ARG A 2 32.73 6.19 -28.23
CA ARG A 2 32.00 7.24 -27.45
C ARG A 2 30.48 7.05 -27.37
N VAL A 3 29.83 6.65 -28.47
CA VAL A 3 28.37 6.43 -28.51
C VAL A 3 27.95 5.25 -27.63
N GLU A 4 28.70 4.15 -27.65
CA GLU A 4 28.39 2.97 -26.82
C GLU A 4 28.64 3.23 -25.33
N TRP A 5 29.66 4.04 -24.99
CA TRP A 5 29.86 4.52 -23.63
C TRP A 5 28.70 5.40 -23.16
N ALA A 6 28.27 6.38 -23.96
CA ALA A 6 27.16 7.26 -23.61
C ALA A 6 25.84 6.50 -23.41
N LYS A 7 25.55 5.50 -24.25
CA LYS A 7 24.38 4.61 -24.07
C LYS A 7 24.47 3.79 -22.78
N SER A 8 25.66 3.28 -22.47
CA SER A 8 25.86 2.46 -21.27
C SER A 8 25.75 3.30 -20.00
N LEU A 9 26.29 4.52 -20.01
CA LEU A 9 26.14 5.48 -18.91
C LEU A 9 24.67 5.86 -18.68
N ALA A 10 23.94 6.24 -19.74
CA ALA A 10 22.52 6.60 -19.63
C ALA A 10 21.65 5.44 -19.09
N ARG A 11 21.99 4.19 -19.38
CA ARG A 11 21.30 3.02 -18.79
C ARG A 11 21.64 2.87 -17.31
N ALA A 12 22.89 3.09 -16.92
CA ALA A 12 23.30 3.02 -15.52
C ALA A 12 22.61 4.12 -14.68
N GLU A 13 22.55 5.35 -15.19
CA GLU A 13 21.86 6.47 -14.55
C GLU A 13 20.36 6.21 -14.40
N ARG A 14 19.71 5.70 -15.46
CA ARG A 14 18.29 5.34 -15.40
C ARG A 14 18.03 4.22 -14.39
N TRP A 15 18.89 3.20 -14.37
CA TRP A 15 18.74 2.10 -13.41
C TRP A 15 18.80 2.61 -11.96
N GLU A 16 19.72 3.53 -11.68
CA GLU A 16 19.80 4.14 -10.36
C GLU A 16 18.52 4.91 -9.99
N GLU A 17 17.94 5.63 -10.96
CA GLU A 17 16.65 6.29 -10.79
C GLU A 17 15.52 5.30 -10.53
N GLU A 18 15.40 4.23 -11.33
CA GLU A 18 14.37 3.21 -11.18
C GLU A 18 14.43 2.54 -9.80
N VAL A 19 15.63 2.22 -9.30
CA VAL A 19 15.82 1.66 -7.96
C VAL A 19 15.35 2.63 -6.88
N ARG A 20 15.62 3.94 -7.04
CA ARG A 20 15.18 4.98 -6.09
C ARG A 20 13.66 5.11 -6.10
N LEU A 21 13.04 5.15 -7.28
CA LEU A 21 11.60 5.24 -7.46
C LEU A 21 10.89 4.02 -6.87
N LEU A 22 11.43 2.82 -7.06
CA LEU A 22 10.88 1.59 -6.49
C LEU A 22 10.78 1.67 -4.96
N LYS A 23 11.81 2.16 -4.26
CA LYS A 23 11.79 2.33 -2.79
C LYS A 23 10.72 3.34 -2.34
N VAL A 24 10.56 4.42 -3.09
CA VAL A 24 9.51 5.43 -2.82
C VAL A 24 8.13 4.80 -3.00
N GLU A 25 7.91 4.05 -4.07
CA GLU A 25 6.63 3.38 -4.32
C GLU A 25 6.31 2.32 -3.26
N MET A 26 7.31 1.59 -2.76
CA MET A 26 7.09 0.66 -1.65
C MET A 26 6.68 1.38 -0.36
N THR A 27 7.32 2.51 -0.06
CA THR A 27 6.92 3.35 1.08
C THR A 27 5.49 3.86 0.93
N ARG A 28 5.11 4.36 -0.27
CA ARG A 28 3.75 4.79 -0.58
C ARG A 28 2.74 3.66 -0.46
N THR A 29 3.09 2.46 -0.89
CA THR A 29 2.25 1.27 -0.79
C THR A 29 1.96 0.92 0.67
N LEU A 30 2.98 0.95 1.55
CA LEU A 30 2.80 0.70 2.98
C LEU A 30 1.88 1.75 3.63
N LEU A 31 2.11 3.03 3.35
CA LEU A 31 1.26 4.13 3.84
C LEU A 31 -0.18 3.99 3.35
N PHE A 32 -0.38 3.63 2.09
CA PHE A 32 -1.70 3.40 1.53
C PHE A 32 -2.43 2.24 2.23
N LEU A 33 -1.75 1.14 2.53
CA LEU A 33 -2.36 0.00 3.23
C LEU A 33 -2.77 0.33 4.66
N GLN A 34 -1.95 1.12 5.37
CA GLN A 34 -2.29 1.63 6.70
C GLN A 34 -3.51 2.56 6.64
N TYR A 35 -3.51 3.52 5.71
CA TYR A 35 -4.65 4.38 5.46
C TYR A 35 -5.92 3.58 5.13
N LYS A 36 -5.82 2.59 4.24
CA LYS A 36 -6.94 1.74 3.84
C LYS A 36 -7.51 0.94 5.02
N SER A 37 -6.63 0.45 5.89
CA SER A 37 -7.04 -0.25 7.12
C SER A 37 -7.91 0.64 8.01
N ALA A 38 -7.44 1.86 8.30
CA ALA A 38 -8.22 2.84 9.06
C ALA A 38 -9.53 3.21 8.36
N ARG A 39 -9.50 3.40 7.03
CA ARG A 39 -10.66 3.81 6.26
C ARG A 39 -11.79 2.79 6.27
N TRP A 40 -11.49 1.50 6.32
CA TRP A 40 -12.51 0.46 6.50
C TRP A 40 -13.30 0.65 7.79
N LEU A 41 -12.61 0.98 8.90
CA LEU A 41 -13.25 1.22 10.18
C LEU A 41 -14.08 2.50 10.17
N ASP A 42 -13.59 3.56 9.53
CA ASP A 42 -14.35 4.80 9.38
C ASP A 42 -15.62 4.61 8.55
N TRP A 43 -15.55 3.89 7.44
CA TRP A 43 -16.74 3.56 6.63
C TRP A 43 -17.79 2.79 7.42
N ALA A 44 -17.38 1.88 8.30
CA ALA A 44 -18.32 1.18 9.17
C ALA A 44 -18.99 2.12 10.18
N ARG A 45 -18.26 3.11 10.71
CA ARG A 45 -18.79 4.12 11.63
C ARG A 45 -19.73 5.11 10.94
N GLU A 46 -19.45 5.45 9.69
CA GLU A 46 -20.28 6.38 8.90
C GLU A 46 -21.64 5.76 8.52
N ARG A 47 -21.70 4.43 8.37
CA ARG A 47 -22.96 3.71 8.12
C ARG A 47 -23.68 3.48 9.43
N THR A 48 -24.56 4.40 9.80
CA THR A 48 -25.40 4.33 11.02
C THR A 48 -26.86 3.98 10.73
N GLU A 49 -27.31 4.18 9.49
CA GLU A 49 -28.69 3.93 9.05
C GLU A 49 -28.88 2.47 8.60
N SER A 50 -28.74 1.52 9.51
CA SER A 50 -28.96 0.09 9.21
C SER A 50 -29.53 -0.65 10.42
N PRO A 51 -30.35 -1.70 10.20
CA PRO A 51 -30.81 -2.58 11.26
C PRO A 51 -29.64 -3.17 12.07
N PRO A 52 -29.82 -3.47 13.38
CA PRO A 52 -28.70 -3.88 14.25
C PRO A 52 -27.93 -5.14 13.80
N ASP A 53 -28.62 -6.09 13.18
CA ASP A 53 -28.05 -7.31 12.58
C ASP A 53 -27.16 -6.98 11.37
N ILE A 54 -27.63 -6.09 10.50
CA ILE A 54 -26.86 -5.58 9.36
C ILE A 54 -25.65 -4.76 9.84
N GLN A 55 -25.82 -3.93 10.87
CA GLN A 55 -24.75 -3.13 11.46
C GLN A 55 -23.62 -4.01 12.01
N SER A 56 -23.98 -5.11 12.67
CA SER A 56 -23.03 -6.11 13.16
C SER A 56 -22.23 -6.74 12.01
N GLY A 57 -22.90 -7.06 10.90
CA GLY A 57 -22.26 -7.57 9.68
C GLY A 57 -21.30 -6.56 9.04
N ILE A 58 -21.70 -5.29 8.94
CA ILE A 58 -20.86 -4.20 8.43
C ILE A 58 -19.58 -4.06 9.26
N LEU A 59 -19.71 -4.03 10.58
CA LEU A 59 -18.58 -3.91 11.49
C LEU A 59 -17.63 -5.11 11.36
N ALA A 60 -18.16 -6.33 11.39
CA ALA A 60 -17.37 -7.54 11.26
C ALA A 60 -16.60 -7.58 9.93
N TYR A 61 -17.25 -7.19 8.83
CA TYR A 61 -16.61 -7.15 7.52
C TYR A 61 -15.52 -6.07 7.45
N ALA A 62 -15.80 -4.87 7.95
CA ALA A 62 -14.81 -3.79 8.01
C ALA A 62 -13.59 -4.17 8.85
N GLN A 63 -13.78 -4.78 10.02
CA GLN A 63 -12.69 -5.30 10.85
C GLN A 63 -11.84 -6.33 10.11
N LYS A 64 -12.48 -7.27 9.40
CA LYS A 64 -11.78 -8.26 8.57
C LYS A 64 -10.94 -7.59 7.49
N GLN A 65 -11.48 -6.59 6.78
CA GLN A 65 -10.77 -5.89 5.72
C GLN A 65 -9.63 -5.00 6.26
N ALA A 66 -9.84 -4.38 7.42
CA ALA A 66 -8.81 -3.63 8.13
C ALA A 66 -7.63 -4.51 8.53
N ALA A 67 -7.91 -5.67 9.13
CA ALA A 67 -6.91 -6.66 9.51
C ALA A 67 -6.15 -7.20 8.30
N LEU A 68 -6.84 -7.52 7.20
CA LEU A 68 -6.20 -7.97 5.96
C LEU A 68 -5.25 -6.91 5.40
N SER A 69 -5.67 -5.64 5.35
CA SER A 69 -4.84 -4.55 4.85
C SER A 69 -3.59 -4.37 5.72
N HIS A 70 -3.73 -4.52 7.04
CA HIS A 70 -2.61 -4.48 7.98
C HIS A 70 -1.63 -5.64 7.76
N GLN A 71 -2.12 -6.88 7.63
CA GLN A 71 -1.28 -8.06 7.39
C GLN A 71 -0.49 -7.96 6.08
N ILE A 72 -1.10 -7.41 5.02
CA ILE A 72 -0.40 -7.16 3.75
C ILE A 72 0.72 -6.12 3.97
N ALA A 73 0.45 -5.06 4.73
CA ALA A 73 1.44 -4.03 5.04
C ALA A 73 2.61 -4.62 5.83
N GLU A 74 2.35 -5.43 6.87
CA GLU A 74 3.38 -6.11 7.66
C GLU A 74 4.23 -7.03 6.78
N LYS A 75 3.59 -7.83 5.92
CA LYS A 75 4.31 -8.72 5.00
C LYS A 75 5.20 -7.92 4.06
N PHE A 76 4.69 -6.84 3.46
CA PHE A 76 5.50 -6.00 2.58
C PHE A 76 6.63 -5.30 3.34
N ALA A 77 6.36 -4.79 4.54
CA ALA A 77 7.39 -4.21 5.38
C ALA A 77 8.51 -5.22 5.67
N SER A 78 8.18 -6.47 6.02
CA SER A 78 9.18 -7.52 6.28
C SER A 78 10.05 -7.90 5.06
N HIS A 79 9.59 -7.59 3.84
CA HIS A 79 10.32 -7.87 2.62
C HIS A 79 11.11 -6.67 2.09
N TRP A 80 10.69 -5.44 2.41
CA TRP A 80 11.20 -4.22 1.77
C TRP A 80 11.92 -3.24 2.71
N LEU A 81 11.63 -3.30 4.01
CA LEU A 81 12.32 -2.52 5.06
C LEU A 81 13.36 -3.40 5.75
#